data_AF-A0A924BI09-F1
#
_entry.id   AF-A0A924BI09-F1
#
_cell.length_a   1.000
_cell.length_b   1.000
_cell.length_c   1.000
_cell.angle_alpha   90.00
_cell.angle_beta   90.00
_cell.angle_gamma   90.00
#
_symmetry.space_group_name_H-M   'P 1'
#
loop_
_entity.id
_entity.type
_entity.pdbx_description
1 polymer ?
#
loop_
_entity_poly.entity_id
_entity_poly.type
_entity_poly.pdbx_seq_one_letter_code
_entity_poly.pdbx_strand_id
1 'polypeptide(L)'
;MYRILFIDEEEETFEYFNDYVDNSSTKDQIEVITLFPLESKEDTIETIFKINPDAIITDFMLNDIKSDITYNVPYNGVELMESLLEIREDFPFFVLTSFDDVAVSQSDDVNKIYIKNILHNNKEESKAKAKFLDRVINQIVHYKSKLQNSQKELLELIELRNSGKATIGDEERIIVLDHFLESSIDKRSSIPEKYKTLSNFDRLGQLLDKVDILLNKVDNSDGK
;
A
#
# COMPACT_ATOMS: atom_id res chain seq x y z
N MET A 1 -2.10 8.26 16.84
CA MET A 1 -3.36 8.46 16.11
C MET A 1 -3.11 8.09 14.66
N TYR A 2 -3.99 7.30 14.08
CA TYR A 2 -3.99 6.90 12.67
C TYR A 2 -4.82 7.89 11.87
N ARG A 3 -4.30 8.32 10.73
CA ARG A 3 -4.96 9.32 9.88
C ARG A 3 -5.79 8.60 8.82
N ILE A 4 -7.10 8.73 8.87
CA ILE A 4 -8.01 8.12 7.90
C ILE A 4 -8.56 9.23 7.02
N LEU A 5 -8.36 9.09 5.71
CA LEU A 5 -8.94 9.99 4.72
C LEU A 5 -10.29 9.44 4.26
N PHE A 6 -11.34 10.24 4.40
CA PHE A 6 -12.68 9.94 3.92
C PHE A 6 -13.00 10.80 2.69
N ILE A 7 -13.38 10.15 1.59
CA ILE A 7 -13.68 10.79 0.30
C ILE A 7 -15.14 10.50 -0.07
N ASP A 8 -15.91 11.57 -0.22
CA ASP A 8 -17.34 11.53 -0.58
C ASP A 8 -17.68 12.89 -1.23
N GLU A 9 -18.73 12.93 -2.04
CA GLU A 9 -19.20 14.11 -2.74
C GLU A 9 -20.14 15.00 -1.91
N GLU A 10 -20.63 14.51 -0.77
CA GLU A 10 -21.55 15.24 0.11
C GLU A 10 -20.96 15.61 1.47
N GLU A 11 -21.19 16.86 1.90
CA GLU A 11 -20.77 17.33 3.22
C GLU A 11 -21.56 16.64 4.35
N GLU A 12 -22.84 16.33 4.13
CA GLU A 12 -23.67 15.63 5.12
C GLU A 12 -23.08 14.24 5.45
N THR A 13 -22.52 13.55 4.45
CA THR A 13 -21.87 12.25 4.66
C THR A 13 -20.59 12.38 5.48
N PHE A 14 -19.87 13.50 5.37
CA PHE A 14 -18.73 13.79 6.25
C PHE A 14 -19.16 13.91 7.71
N GLU A 15 -20.25 14.61 7.99
CA GLU A 15 -20.80 14.73 9.34
C GLU A 15 -21.18 13.36 9.90
N TYR A 16 -21.92 12.54 9.11
CA TYR A 16 -22.28 11.18 9.52
C TYR A 16 -21.07 10.30 9.80
N PHE A 17 -20.01 10.40 9.01
CA PHE A 17 -18.80 9.62 9.20
C PHE A 17 -18.02 10.06 10.45
N ASN A 18 -17.93 11.38 10.71
CA ASN A 18 -17.32 11.89 11.93
C ASN A 18 -18.09 11.44 13.16
N ASP A 19 -19.42 11.58 13.17
CA ASP A 19 -20.28 11.08 14.24
C ASP A 19 -20.10 9.57 14.45
N TYR A 20 -19.97 8.81 13.37
CA TYR A 20 -19.72 7.37 13.41
C TYR A 20 -18.40 7.03 14.12
N VAL A 21 -17.32 7.78 13.86
CA VAL A 21 -16.03 7.61 14.52
C VAL A 21 -16.08 8.08 15.97
N ASP A 22 -16.72 9.20 16.28
CA ASP A 22 -16.82 9.77 17.63
C ASP A 22 -17.62 8.88 18.59
N ASN A 23 -18.62 8.17 18.07
CA ASN A 23 -19.40 7.20 18.82
C ASN A 23 -18.71 5.83 18.95
N SER A 24 -17.53 5.64 18.35
CA SER A 24 -16.77 4.39 18.42
C SER A 24 -15.85 4.33 19.64
N SER A 25 -15.53 3.11 20.09
CA SER A 25 -14.52 2.88 21.12
C SER A 25 -13.08 3.18 20.66
N THR A 26 -12.89 3.42 19.36
CA THR A 26 -11.58 3.60 18.72
C THR A 26 -11.27 5.06 18.36
N LYS A 27 -12.16 6.00 18.72
CA LYS A 27 -12.02 7.42 18.38
C LYS A 27 -10.65 8.01 18.75
N ASP A 28 -10.12 7.66 19.93
CA ASP A 28 -8.85 8.21 20.43
C ASP A 28 -7.64 7.72 19.62
N GLN A 29 -7.86 6.73 18.75
CA GLN A 29 -6.85 6.19 17.85
C GLN A 29 -6.97 6.74 16.43
N ILE A 30 -8.05 7.44 16.06
CA ILE A 30 -8.35 7.85 14.69
C ILE A 30 -8.41 9.37 14.58
N GLU A 31 -7.73 9.91 13.57
CA GLU A 31 -7.90 11.27 13.09
C GLU A 31 -8.58 11.20 11.72
N VAL A 32 -9.79 11.76 11.60
CA VAL A 32 -10.53 11.79 10.34
C VAL A 32 -10.14 13.04 9.56
N ILE A 33 -9.81 12.85 8.28
CA ILE A 33 -9.59 13.92 7.31
C ILE A 33 -10.63 13.72 6.22
N THR A 34 -11.39 14.75 5.90
CA THR A 34 -12.41 14.69 4.84
C THR A 34 -11.88 15.40 3.59
N LEU A 35 -12.24 14.88 2.42
CA LEU A 35 -11.81 15.42 1.14
C LEU A 35 -12.90 15.19 0.11
N PHE A 36 -13.33 16.26 -0.56
CA PHE A 36 -14.16 16.11 -1.75
C PHE A 36 -13.32 15.56 -2.92
N PRO A 37 -13.85 14.61 -3.71
CA PRO A 37 -13.17 14.15 -4.92
C PRO A 37 -12.98 15.31 -5.89
N LEU A 38 -11.81 15.45 -6.53
CA LEU A 38 -11.56 16.51 -7.51
C LEU A 38 -12.04 16.11 -8.92
N GLU A 39 -12.07 17.07 -9.85
CA GLU A 39 -12.45 16.84 -11.26
C GLU A 39 -11.58 15.80 -11.97
N SER A 40 -10.32 15.73 -11.56
CA SER A 40 -9.30 14.85 -12.12
C SER A 40 -8.92 13.80 -11.08
N LYS A 41 -8.92 12.52 -11.51
CA LYS A 41 -8.51 11.39 -10.67
C LYS A 41 -7.06 11.57 -10.21
N GLU A 42 -6.21 12.04 -11.12
CA GLU A 42 -4.79 12.27 -10.89
C GLU A 42 -4.58 13.37 -9.83
N ASP A 43 -5.37 14.43 -9.85
CA ASP A 43 -5.28 15.53 -8.88
C ASP A 43 -5.71 15.06 -7.49
N THR A 44 -6.76 14.23 -7.41
CA THR A 44 -7.20 13.60 -6.16
C THR A 44 -6.09 12.71 -5.59
N ILE A 45 -5.47 11.88 -6.44
CA ILE A 45 -4.32 11.05 -6.07
C ILE A 45 -3.15 11.90 -5.56
N GLU A 46 -2.79 12.98 -6.25
CA GLU A 46 -1.72 13.88 -5.81
C GLU A 46 -2.02 14.50 -4.44
N THR A 47 -3.29 14.87 -4.21
CA THR A 47 -3.76 15.40 -2.94
C THR A 47 -3.68 14.34 -1.84
N ILE A 48 -4.06 13.09 -2.12
CA ILE A 48 -3.89 11.96 -1.20
C ILE A 48 -2.42 11.80 -0.80
N PHE A 49 -1.47 11.89 -1.74
CA PHE A 49 -0.04 11.81 -1.44
C PHE A 49 0.44 12.96 -0.55
N LYS A 50 -0.06 14.18 -0.77
CA LYS A 50 0.27 15.36 0.08
C LYS A 50 -0.28 15.21 1.50
N ILE A 51 -1.51 14.70 1.63
CA ILE A 51 -2.12 14.44 2.93
C ILE A 51 -1.35 13.32 3.65
N ASN A 52 -0.91 12.29 2.91
CA ASN A 52 -0.26 11.09 3.42
C ASN A 52 -1.04 10.42 4.56
N PRO A 53 -2.27 9.93 4.29
CA PRO A 53 -3.07 9.20 5.26
C PRO A 53 -2.54 7.77 5.47
N ASP A 54 -2.97 7.15 6.56
CA ASP A 54 -2.70 5.74 6.89
C ASP A 54 -3.70 4.77 6.25
N ALA A 55 -4.93 5.23 6.01
CA ALA A 55 -5.95 4.51 5.26
C ALA A 55 -6.87 5.48 4.51
N ILE A 56 -7.53 4.97 3.47
CA ILE A 56 -8.53 5.72 2.71
C ILE A 56 -9.84 4.95 2.72
N ILE A 57 -10.94 5.68 2.89
CA ILE A 57 -12.30 5.20 2.77
C ILE A 57 -12.99 6.13 1.76
N THR A 58 -13.57 5.58 0.70
CA THR A 58 -14.26 6.38 -0.33
C THR A 58 -15.65 5.83 -0.58
N ASP A 59 -16.59 6.66 -1.03
CA ASP A 59 -17.81 6.16 -1.64
C ASP A 59 -17.53 5.56 -3.03
N PHE A 60 -18.36 4.62 -3.45
CA PHE A 60 -18.31 4.01 -4.78
C PHE A 60 -18.75 5.02 -5.84
N MET A 61 -19.86 5.72 -5.64
CA MET A 61 -20.50 6.58 -6.63
C MET A 61 -20.20 8.06 -6.39
N LEU A 62 -18.95 8.46 -6.62
CA LEU A 62 -18.46 9.84 -6.39
C LEU A 62 -19.07 10.95 -7.27
N ASN A 63 -20.15 10.65 -8.00
CA ASN A 63 -20.86 11.57 -8.89
C ASN A 63 -22.38 11.45 -8.79
N ASP A 64 -22.91 10.71 -7.82
CA ASP A 64 -24.34 10.45 -7.70
C ASP A 64 -25.08 11.73 -7.28
N ILE A 65 -24.50 12.48 -6.35
CA ILE A 65 -25.12 13.69 -5.80
C ILE A 65 -24.24 14.92 -6.04
N LYS A 66 -24.86 15.95 -6.65
CA LYS A 66 -24.21 17.22 -7.02
C LYS A 66 -24.76 18.38 -6.19
N SER A 67 -24.96 18.16 -4.90
CA SER A 67 -25.38 19.19 -3.94
C SER A 67 -24.21 20.14 -3.65
N ASP A 68 -23.07 19.57 -3.25
CA ASP A 68 -21.95 20.30 -2.67
C ASP A 68 -20.78 20.47 -3.65
N ILE A 69 -20.67 19.57 -4.65
CA ILE A 69 -19.74 19.70 -5.77
C ILE A 69 -20.44 20.22 -7.03
N THR A 70 -19.86 21.24 -7.68
CA THR A 70 -20.41 21.86 -8.90
C THR A 70 -19.86 21.28 -10.20
N TYR A 71 -18.93 20.34 -10.09
CA TYR A 71 -18.20 19.74 -11.19
C TYR A 71 -18.52 18.26 -11.33
N ASN A 72 -18.14 17.67 -12.46
CA ASN A 72 -18.39 16.26 -12.73
C ASN A 72 -17.17 15.43 -12.35
N VAL A 73 -17.34 14.43 -11.49
CA VAL A 73 -16.30 13.44 -11.18
C VAL A 73 -16.43 12.28 -12.19
N PRO A 74 -15.46 12.10 -13.10
CA PRO A 74 -15.56 11.13 -14.19
C PRO A 74 -15.13 9.71 -13.78
N TYR A 75 -14.83 9.49 -12.50
CA TYR A 75 -14.33 8.22 -11.97
C TYR A 75 -15.13 7.78 -10.74
N ASN A 76 -15.02 6.50 -10.40
CA ASN A 76 -15.69 5.92 -9.23
C ASN A 76 -14.67 5.53 -8.13
N GLY A 77 -15.16 5.10 -6.96
CA GLY A 77 -14.30 4.73 -5.83
C GLY A 77 -13.39 3.52 -6.10
N VAL A 78 -13.81 2.57 -6.92
CA VAL A 78 -13.00 1.39 -7.29
C VAL A 78 -11.88 1.80 -8.26
N GLU A 79 -12.17 2.62 -9.25
CA GLU A 79 -11.16 3.14 -10.18
C GLU A 79 -10.09 3.97 -9.46
N LEU A 80 -10.49 4.76 -8.45
CA LEU A 80 -9.56 5.49 -7.59
C LEU A 80 -8.70 4.52 -6.76
N MET A 81 -9.31 3.48 -6.20
CA MET A 81 -8.61 2.44 -5.45
C MET A 81 -7.55 1.76 -6.31
N GLU A 82 -7.93 1.24 -7.48
CA GLU A 82 -7.03 0.55 -8.40
C GLU A 82 -5.86 1.44 -8.80
N SER A 83 -6.16 2.68 -9.21
CA SER A 83 -5.13 3.64 -9.62
C SER A 83 -4.16 3.97 -8.49
N LEU A 84 -4.62 3.99 -7.24
CA LEU A 84 -3.73 4.20 -6.09
C LEU A 84 -2.92 2.95 -5.76
N LEU A 85 -3.52 1.75 -5.83
CA LEU A 85 -2.84 0.48 -5.55
C LEU A 85 -1.81 0.11 -6.61
N GLU A 86 -1.94 0.61 -7.83
CA GLU A 86 -0.88 0.58 -8.86
C GLU A 86 0.38 1.36 -8.43
N ILE A 87 0.22 2.34 -7.54
CA ILE A 87 1.32 3.21 -7.06
C ILE A 87 1.81 2.75 -5.69
N ARG A 88 0.90 2.43 -4.77
CA ARG A 88 1.20 1.94 -3.41
C ARG A 88 0.55 0.58 -3.22
N GLU A 89 1.35 -0.46 -3.41
CA GLU A 89 0.88 -1.83 -3.27
C GLU A 89 0.48 -2.12 -1.81
N ASP A 90 -0.55 -2.97 -1.63
CA ASP A 90 -1.10 -3.37 -0.32
C ASP A 90 -1.63 -2.24 0.57
N PHE A 91 -1.75 -1.00 0.06
CA PHE A 91 -2.18 0.14 0.88
C PHE A 91 -3.62 -0.07 1.42
N PRO A 92 -3.89 0.29 2.71
CA PRO A 92 -5.23 0.20 3.29
C PRO A 92 -6.22 1.15 2.60
N PHE A 93 -7.09 0.58 1.77
CA PHE A 93 -8.09 1.32 1.00
C PHE A 93 -9.42 0.56 1.05
N PHE A 94 -10.50 1.28 1.30
CA PHE A 94 -11.85 0.74 1.45
C PHE A 94 -12.84 1.54 0.62
N VAL A 95 -13.81 0.85 0.02
CA VAL A 95 -14.89 1.45 -0.75
C VAL A 95 -16.21 1.17 -0.02
N LEU A 96 -16.99 2.21 0.24
CA LEU A 96 -18.36 2.12 0.74
C LEU A 96 -19.32 2.18 -0.44
N THR A 97 -20.32 1.30 -0.47
CA THR A 97 -21.34 1.26 -1.54
C THR A 97 -22.73 1.09 -0.96
N SER A 98 -23.72 1.73 -1.56
CA SER A 98 -25.13 1.50 -1.24
C SER A 98 -25.68 0.21 -1.90
N PHE A 99 -24.99 -0.34 -2.89
CA PHE A 99 -25.36 -1.56 -3.63
C PHE A 99 -24.17 -2.52 -3.73
N ASP A 100 -24.30 -3.72 -3.18
CA ASP A 100 -23.24 -4.73 -3.11
C ASP A 100 -22.92 -5.39 -4.46
N ASP A 101 -23.94 -5.74 -5.25
CA ASP A 101 -23.74 -6.55 -6.47
C ASP A 101 -22.86 -5.91 -7.54
N VAL A 102 -22.96 -4.58 -7.75
CA VAL A 102 -22.22 -3.90 -8.83
C VAL A 102 -20.77 -3.66 -8.44
N ALA A 103 -20.52 -3.16 -7.23
CA ALA A 103 -19.16 -2.88 -6.76
C ALA A 103 -18.34 -4.18 -6.63
N VAL A 104 -18.95 -5.26 -6.11
CA VAL A 104 -18.28 -6.56 -5.97
C VAL A 104 -17.90 -7.16 -7.32
N SER A 105 -18.69 -6.90 -8.37
CA SER A 105 -18.39 -7.38 -9.72
C SER A 105 -17.25 -6.62 -10.43
N GLN A 106 -16.97 -5.38 -10.01
CA GLN A 106 -15.96 -4.52 -10.62
C GLN A 106 -14.61 -4.55 -9.90
N SER A 107 -14.56 -4.98 -8.64
CA SER A 107 -13.32 -5.08 -7.87
C SER A 107 -12.81 -6.52 -7.79
N ASP A 108 -11.50 -6.69 -7.99
CA ASP A 108 -10.82 -7.96 -7.77
C ASP A 108 -10.71 -8.34 -6.28
N ASP A 109 -10.80 -7.37 -5.36
CA ASP A 109 -10.73 -7.60 -3.90
C ASP A 109 -12.04 -7.21 -3.21
N VAL A 110 -12.88 -8.23 -3.00
CA VAL A 110 -14.17 -8.12 -2.31
C VAL A 110 -14.00 -7.68 -0.85
N ASN A 111 -12.85 -7.93 -0.21
CA ASN A 111 -12.64 -7.57 1.20
C ASN A 111 -12.45 -6.07 1.43
N LYS A 112 -12.32 -5.29 0.35
CA LYS A 112 -12.20 -3.83 0.38
C LYS A 112 -13.55 -3.13 0.20
N ILE A 113 -14.62 -3.83 -0.18
CA ILE A 113 -15.94 -3.26 -0.43
C ILE A 113 -16.87 -3.50 0.77
N TYR A 114 -17.53 -2.45 1.23
CA TYR A 114 -18.44 -2.46 2.38
C TYR A 114 -19.74 -1.74 2.07
N ILE A 115 -20.84 -2.16 2.70
CA ILE A 115 -22.15 -1.55 2.48
C ILE A 115 -22.28 -0.28 3.33
N LYS A 116 -22.69 0.86 2.75
CA LYS A 116 -22.80 2.18 3.40
C LYS A 116 -23.72 2.19 4.62
N ASN A 117 -24.67 1.24 4.70
CA ASN A 117 -25.54 1.03 5.86
C ASN A 117 -24.80 0.86 7.20
N ILE A 118 -23.52 0.47 7.20
CA ILE A 118 -22.70 0.41 8.42
C ILE A 118 -22.60 1.76 9.15
N LEU A 119 -22.78 2.87 8.44
CA LEU A 119 -22.73 4.21 9.01
C LEU A 119 -24.01 4.56 9.79
N HIS A 120 -25.17 4.03 9.40
CA HIS A 120 -26.48 4.42 9.97
C HIS A 120 -26.85 3.68 11.26
N ASN A 121 -27.63 4.32 12.13
CA ASN A 121 -27.85 3.92 13.53
C ASN A 121 -29.05 2.97 13.72
N ASN A 122 -28.84 1.66 13.63
CA ASN A 122 -29.76 0.68 14.22
C ASN A 122 -29.12 0.02 15.45
N LYS A 123 -29.84 0.02 16.58
CA LYS A 123 -29.33 -0.32 17.93
C LYS A 123 -28.80 -1.75 18.11
N GLU A 124 -29.03 -2.66 17.15
CA GLU A 124 -28.41 -4.00 17.16
C GLU A 124 -27.06 -4.05 16.42
N GLU A 125 -26.72 -3.02 15.66
CA GLU A 125 -25.54 -2.96 14.79
C GLU A 125 -24.32 -2.27 15.41
N SER A 126 -24.40 -1.74 16.64
CA SER A 126 -23.23 -1.14 17.32
C SER A 126 -22.03 -2.09 17.41
N LYS A 127 -22.26 -3.41 17.43
CA LYS A 127 -21.18 -4.42 17.30
C LYS A 127 -20.61 -4.51 15.88
N ALA A 128 -21.40 -4.28 14.84
CA ALA A 128 -20.93 -4.24 13.45
C ALA A 128 -20.14 -2.95 13.16
N LYS A 129 -20.54 -1.83 13.78
CA LYS A 129 -19.82 -0.54 13.70
C LYS A 129 -18.40 -0.64 14.25
N ALA A 130 -18.27 -1.11 15.49
CA ALA A 130 -16.96 -1.35 16.09
C ALA A 130 -16.10 -2.26 15.19
N LYS A 131 -16.69 -3.34 14.65
CA LYS A 131 -15.99 -4.28 13.76
C LYS A 131 -15.42 -3.64 12.49
N PHE A 132 -16.06 -2.65 11.88
CA PHE A 132 -15.52 -2.03 10.67
C PHE A 132 -14.30 -1.15 11.00
N LEU A 133 -14.41 -0.24 11.97
CA LEU A 133 -13.26 0.60 12.35
C LEU A 133 -12.12 -0.24 12.93
N ASP A 134 -12.43 -1.28 13.71
CA ASP A 134 -11.45 -2.25 14.18
C ASP A 134 -10.74 -2.95 13.02
N ARG A 135 -11.46 -3.30 11.94
CA ARG A 135 -10.86 -3.87 10.72
C ARG A 135 -9.95 -2.88 10.01
N VAL A 136 -10.38 -1.63 9.86
CA VAL A 136 -9.57 -0.57 9.26
C VAL A 136 -8.28 -0.38 10.05
N ILE A 137 -8.37 -0.26 11.38
CA ILE A 137 -7.21 -0.16 12.27
C ILE A 137 -6.32 -1.39 12.16
N ASN A 138 -6.89 -2.59 12.20
CA ASN A 138 -6.12 -3.82 12.08
C ASN A 138 -5.38 -3.92 10.74
N GLN A 139 -5.98 -3.46 9.65
CA GLN A 139 -5.31 -3.39 8.35
C GLN A 139 -4.18 -2.36 8.34
N ILE A 140 -4.39 -1.17 8.92
CA ILE A 140 -3.32 -0.17 9.09
C ILE A 140 -2.15 -0.74 9.89
N VAL A 141 -2.45 -1.38 11.03
CA VAL A 141 -1.45 -2.01 11.89
C VAL A 141 -0.72 -3.11 11.13
N HIS A 142 -1.45 -4.00 10.46
CA HIS A 142 -0.87 -5.10 9.71
C HIS A 142 0.06 -4.60 8.60
N TYR A 143 -0.40 -3.62 7.82
CA TYR A 143 0.40 -2.98 6.77
C TYR A 143 1.67 -2.36 7.34
N LYS A 144 1.56 -1.51 8.38
CA LYS A 144 2.72 -0.88 9.02
C LYS A 144 3.69 -1.90 9.63
N SER A 145 3.17 -2.94 10.30
CA SER A 145 4.00 -4.01 10.84
C SER A 145 4.69 -4.82 9.75
N LYS A 146 4.02 -5.10 8.62
CA LYS A 146 4.62 -5.78 7.47
C LYS A 146 5.79 -4.96 6.92
N LEU A 147 5.63 -3.64 6.77
CA LEU A 147 6.70 -2.73 6.35
C LEU A 147 7.86 -2.70 7.34
N GLN A 148 7.57 -2.53 8.64
CA GLN A 148 8.60 -2.48 9.68
C GLN A 148 9.39 -3.78 9.79
N ASN A 149 8.70 -4.93 9.74
CA ASN A 149 9.33 -6.24 9.78
C ASN A 149 10.20 -6.46 8.54
N SER A 150 9.69 -6.10 7.35
CA SER A 150 10.44 -6.21 6.10
C SER A 150 11.68 -5.31 6.10
N GLN A 151 11.56 -4.08 6.62
CA GLN A 151 12.68 -3.16 6.78
C GLN A 151 13.72 -3.68 7.77
N LYS A 152 13.27 -4.21 8.92
CA LYS A 152 14.17 -4.78 9.92
C LYS A 152 14.92 -6.00 9.36
N GLU A 153 14.20 -6.91 8.70
CA GLU A 153 14.77 -8.09 8.05
C GLU A 153 15.79 -7.66 6.99
N LEU A 154 15.48 -6.66 6.15
CA LEU A 154 16.38 -6.14 5.14
C LEU A 154 17.67 -5.59 5.76
N LEU A 155 17.58 -4.82 6.85
CA LEU A 155 18.75 -4.30 7.56
C LEU A 155 19.63 -5.41 8.13
N GLU A 156 19.02 -6.42 8.76
CA GLU A 156 19.74 -7.60 9.29
C GLU A 156 20.47 -8.36 8.17
N LEU A 157 19.84 -8.54 7.01
CA LEU A 157 20.45 -9.20 5.85
C LEU A 157 21.56 -8.35 5.22
N ILE A 158 21.42 -7.02 5.17
CA ILE A 158 22.49 -6.11 4.72
C ILE A 158 23.70 -6.18 5.65
N GLU A 159 23.49 -6.24 6.96
CA GLU A 159 24.58 -6.44 7.93
C GLU A 159 25.26 -7.80 7.74
N LEU A 160 24.48 -8.86 7.50
CA LEU A 160 25.00 -10.19 7.20
C LEU A 160 25.84 -10.19 5.91
N ARG A 161 25.37 -9.50 4.87
CA ARG A 161 26.10 -9.29 3.60
C ARG A 161 27.41 -8.56 3.82
N ASN A 162 27.40 -7.48 4.60
CA ASN A 162 28.59 -6.70 4.94
C ASN A 162 29.60 -7.52 5.76
N SER A 163 29.13 -8.43 6.61
CA SER A 163 29.99 -9.36 7.36
C SER A 163 30.61 -10.48 6.50
N GLY A 164 30.21 -10.58 5.22
CA GLY A 164 30.70 -11.59 4.27
C GLY A 164 30.12 -12.99 4.49
N LYS A 165 29.07 -13.13 5.31
CA LYS A 165 28.45 -14.42 5.66
C LYS A 165 27.12 -14.69 4.94
N ALA A 166 26.63 -13.75 4.15
CA ALA A 166 25.37 -13.92 3.41
C ALA A 166 25.46 -15.03 2.37
N THR A 167 24.43 -15.87 2.34
CA THR A 167 24.22 -16.92 1.34
C THR A 167 23.56 -16.36 0.08
N ILE A 168 23.41 -17.18 -0.97
CA ILE A 168 22.67 -16.79 -2.17
C ILE A 168 21.19 -16.54 -1.85
N GLY A 169 20.59 -17.35 -0.98
CA GLY A 169 19.20 -17.17 -0.55
C GLY A 169 18.99 -15.86 0.22
N ASP A 170 19.97 -15.43 1.01
CA ASP A 170 19.93 -14.14 1.71
C ASP A 170 19.96 -12.97 0.72
N GLU A 171 20.77 -13.06 -0.34
CA GLU A 171 20.85 -12.04 -1.40
C GLU A 171 19.56 -11.98 -2.23
N GLU A 172 18.96 -13.13 -2.57
CA GLU A 172 17.65 -13.17 -3.22
C GLU A 172 16.57 -12.55 -2.33
N ARG A 173 16.61 -12.85 -1.02
CA ARG A 173 15.67 -12.27 -0.05
C ARG A 173 15.83 -10.76 0.08
N ILE A 174 17.07 -10.24 0.06
CA ILE A 174 17.35 -8.80 0.01
C ILE A 174 16.67 -8.16 -1.19
N ILE A 175 16.81 -8.74 -2.39
CA ILE A 175 16.20 -8.22 -3.63
C ILE A 175 14.67 -8.13 -3.51
N VAL A 176 14.03 -9.21 -3.01
CA VAL A 176 12.59 -9.27 -2.83
C VAL A 176 12.11 -8.24 -1.81
N LEU A 177 12.77 -8.14 -0.65
CA LEU A 177 12.41 -7.18 0.40
C LEU A 177 12.59 -5.74 -0.08
N ASP A 178 13.67 -5.46 -0.80
CA ASP A 178 13.96 -4.15 -1.35
C ASP A 178 12.90 -3.75 -2.41
N HIS A 179 12.54 -4.67 -3.31
CA HIS A 179 11.46 -4.45 -4.27
C HIS A 179 10.10 -4.22 -3.60
N PHE A 180 9.77 -5.01 -2.57
CA PHE A 180 8.54 -4.84 -1.79
C PHE A 180 8.47 -3.47 -1.10
N LEU A 181 9.56 -3.04 -0.45
CA LEU A 181 9.61 -1.75 0.22
C LEU A 181 9.52 -0.59 -0.77
N GLU A 182 10.19 -0.67 -1.92
CA GLU A 182 10.04 0.32 -3.01
C GLU A 182 8.59 0.39 -3.49
N SER A 183 7.96 -0.76 -3.74
CA SER A 183 6.59 -0.86 -4.26
C SER A 183 5.53 -0.38 -3.28
N SER A 184 5.82 -0.43 -1.98
CA SER A 184 4.97 0.13 -0.93
C SER A 184 4.99 1.67 -0.86
N ILE A 185 6.05 2.31 -1.40
CA ILE A 185 6.23 3.76 -1.40
C ILE A 185 5.76 4.33 -2.75
N ASP A 186 6.36 3.84 -3.83
CA ASP A 186 6.02 4.17 -5.21
C ASP A 186 6.50 3.06 -6.15
N LYS A 187 5.59 2.17 -6.49
CA LYS A 187 5.80 1.05 -7.43
C LYS A 187 6.23 1.51 -8.82
N ARG A 188 5.81 2.69 -9.28
CA ARG A 188 6.18 3.21 -10.62
C ARG A 188 7.66 3.55 -10.72
N SER A 189 8.28 3.88 -9.58
CA SER A 189 9.71 4.17 -9.46
C SER A 189 10.53 2.94 -9.02
N SER A 190 9.90 1.80 -8.76
CA SER A 190 10.60 0.60 -8.29
C SER A 190 11.45 -0.02 -9.39
N ILE A 191 12.66 -0.45 -9.01
CA ILE A 191 13.56 -1.15 -9.91
C ILE A 191 13.09 -2.61 -10.01
N PRO A 192 12.83 -3.14 -11.22
CA PRO A 192 12.43 -4.53 -11.38
C PRO A 192 13.48 -5.48 -10.81
N GLU A 193 13.05 -6.52 -10.11
CA GLU A 193 13.92 -7.50 -9.43
C GLU A 193 15.01 -8.07 -10.35
N LYS A 194 14.67 -8.34 -11.62
CA LYS A 194 15.59 -8.87 -12.65
C LYS A 194 16.82 -7.98 -12.94
N TYR A 195 16.77 -6.70 -12.56
CA TYR A 195 17.89 -5.77 -12.74
C TYR A 195 18.68 -5.53 -11.44
N LYS A 196 18.23 -6.08 -10.30
CA LYS A 196 18.97 -6.02 -9.03
C LYS A 196 20.02 -7.14 -9.03
N THR A 197 21.29 -6.77 -8.84
CA THR A 197 22.42 -7.69 -8.93
C THR A 197 22.72 -8.36 -7.60
N LEU A 198 22.96 -9.68 -7.63
CA LEU A 198 23.40 -10.45 -6.47
C LEU A 198 24.89 -10.21 -6.21
N SER A 199 25.25 -9.72 -5.01
CA SER A 199 26.67 -9.44 -4.67
C SER A 199 27.55 -10.69 -4.74
N ASN A 200 26.95 -11.85 -4.45
CA ASN A 200 27.63 -13.13 -4.48
C ASN A 200 27.92 -13.60 -5.91
N PHE A 201 27.13 -13.19 -6.91
CA PHE A 201 27.46 -13.43 -8.32
C PHE A 201 28.70 -12.64 -8.75
N ASP A 202 28.81 -11.38 -8.33
CA ASP A 202 30.01 -10.56 -8.63
C ASP A 202 31.26 -11.16 -7.98
N ARG A 203 31.15 -11.67 -6.74
CA ARG A 203 32.25 -12.37 -6.06
C ARG A 203 32.65 -13.66 -6.76
N LEU A 204 31.68 -14.44 -7.25
CA LEU A 204 31.91 -15.64 -8.05
C LEU A 204 32.58 -15.30 -9.38
N GLY A 205 32.12 -14.25 -10.07
CA GLY A 205 32.75 -13.74 -11.29
C GLY A 205 34.20 -13.33 -11.06
N GLN A 206 34.48 -12.56 -10.01
CA GLN A 206 35.85 -12.18 -9.65
C GLN A 206 36.74 -13.38 -9.29
N LEU A 207 36.17 -14.44 -8.68
CA LEU A 207 36.89 -15.67 -8.39
C LEU A 207 37.23 -16.42 -9.68
N LEU A 208 36.28 -16.54 -10.61
CA LEU A 208 36.51 -17.14 -11.93
C LEU A 208 37.56 -16.35 -12.72
N ASP A 209 37.44 -15.02 -12.77
CA ASP A 209 38.43 -14.15 -13.41
C ASP A 209 39.84 -14.36 -12.81
N LYS A 210 39.93 -14.49 -11.48
CA LYS A 210 41.22 -14.76 -10.81
C LYS A 210 41.76 -16.16 -11.13
N VAL A 211 40.89 -17.17 -11.22
CA VAL A 211 41.29 -18.53 -11.63
C VAL A 211 41.78 -18.53 -13.08
N ASP A 212 41.10 -17.83 -13.99
CA ASP A 212 41.52 -17.69 -15.38
C ASP A 212 42.85 -16.95 -15.50
N ILE A 213 43.09 -15.92 -14.68
CA ILE A 213 44.40 -15.25 -14.60
C ILE A 213 45.50 -16.22 -14.12
N LEU A 214 45.19 -17.11 -13.17
CA LEU A 214 46.14 -18.11 -12.69
C LEU A 214 46.44 -19.17 -13.76
N LEU A 215 45.42 -19.71 -14.42
CA LEU A 215 45.57 -20.67 -15.51
C LEU A 215 46.42 -20.09 -16.64
N ASN A 216 46.13 -18.87 -17.07
CA ASN A 216 46.91 -18.17 -18.09
C ASN A 216 48.37 -17.90 -17.66
N LYS A 217 48.65 -17.77 -16.36
CA LYS A 217 50.04 -17.64 -15.87
C LYS A 217 50.76 -18.98 -15.85
N VAL A 218 50.08 -20.05 -15.46
CA VAL A 218 50.65 -21.40 -15.41
C VAL A 218 50.98 -21.91 -16.82
N ASP A 219 50.08 -21.72 -17.79
CA ASP A 219 50.30 -22.08 -19.19
C ASP A 219 51.46 -21.30 -19.84
N ASN A 220 51.74 -20.08 -19.37
CA ASN A 220 52.89 -19.28 -19.82
C ASN A 220 54.21 -19.62 -19.12
N SER A 221 54.19 -20.39 -18.02
CA SER A 221 55.39 -20.77 -17.27
C SER A 221 55.96 -22.15 -17.62
N ASP A 222 55.18 -23.04 -18.25
CA ASP A 222 55.66 -24.35 -18.73
C ASP A 222 56.34 -24.29 -20.12
N GLY A 223 56.56 -23.09 -20.65
CA GLY A 223 57.18 -22.83 -21.96
C GLY A 223 58.63 -22.34 -21.96
N LYS A 224 59.41 -22.53 -20.88
CA LYS A 224 60.83 -22.16 -20.82
C LYS A 224 61.74 -23.29 -20.34
#